data_AF-A0A7R9MCS5-F1
#
_entry.id   AF-A0A7R9MCS5-F1
#
_cell.length_a   1.000
_cell.length_b   1.000
_cell.length_c   1.000
_cell.angle_alpha   90.00
_cell.angle_beta   90.00
_cell.angle_gamma   90.00
#
_symmetry.space_group_name_H-M   'P 1'
#
loop_
_entity.id
_entity.type
_entity.pdbx_description
1 polymer ?
#
loop_
_entity_poly.entity_id
_entity_poly.type
_entity_poly.pdbx_seq_one_letter_code
_entity_poly.pdbx_strand_id
1 'polypeptide(L)'
;MFAKSQSYCSTGAFGADSYGQKFAFLCEVSLGAVQDVRTRDLSDKPFVLNADRHSVKTSHTQHIPDPQSCVYWKGRTVPMGAPVRQQQSDASDVYNELNYNEYIVFNSQQTCLRYLIQFDD
;
A
#
# COMPACT_ATOMS: atom_id res chain seq x y z
N MET A 1 -2.26 0.69 4.30
CA MET A 1 -3.31 1.21 5.20
C MET A 1 -4.63 0.55 4.86
N PHE A 2 -5.39 0.04 5.84
CA PHE A 2 -6.68 -0.61 5.59
C PHE A 2 -7.69 0.33 4.92
N ALA A 3 -7.89 1.54 5.48
CA ALA A 3 -8.83 2.53 4.93
C ALA A 3 -8.57 2.89 3.46
N LYS A 4 -7.29 2.89 3.04
CA LYS A 4 -6.92 3.10 1.64
C LYS A 4 -7.32 1.92 0.75
N SER A 5 -7.14 0.69 1.22
CA SER A 5 -7.60 -0.50 0.47
C SER A 5 -9.14 -0.58 0.44
N GLN A 6 -9.80 -0.19 1.53
CA GLN A 6 -11.26 -0.13 1.65
C GLN A 6 -11.89 0.80 0.61
N SER A 7 -11.26 1.93 0.24
CA SER A 7 -11.82 2.82 -0.78
C SER A 7 -11.91 2.18 -2.18
N TYR A 8 -11.14 1.12 -2.46
CA TYR A 8 -11.27 0.35 -3.70
C TYR A 8 -12.41 -0.69 -3.65
N CYS A 9 -13.00 -0.92 -2.47
CA CYS A 9 -14.19 -1.77 -2.30
C CYS A 9 -15.49 -1.00 -2.57
N SER A 10 -15.44 0.25 -3.01
CA SER A 10 -16.63 1.03 -3.38
C SER A 10 -17.20 0.54 -4.71
N THR A 11 -18.49 0.24 -4.72
CA THR A 11 -19.19 -0.17 -5.93
C THR A 11 -19.76 1.05 -6.64
N GLY A 12 -19.03 1.60 -7.62
CA GLY A 12 -19.55 2.63 -8.53
C GLY A 12 -20.66 2.14 -9.48
N ALA A 13 -21.18 0.93 -9.27
CA ALA A 13 -22.26 0.36 -10.06
C ALA A 13 -23.60 0.67 -9.38
N PHE A 14 -24.46 1.41 -10.08
CA PHE A 14 -25.85 1.69 -9.69
C PHE A 14 -26.52 0.43 -9.10
N GLY A 15 -26.88 0.48 -7.81
CA GLY A 15 -27.63 -0.57 -7.12
C GLY A 15 -26.83 -1.48 -6.17
N ALA A 16 -25.51 -1.32 -6.06
CA ALA A 16 -24.68 -2.16 -5.21
C ALA A 16 -24.53 -1.66 -3.76
N ASP A 17 -24.96 -0.44 -3.45
CA ASP A 17 -25.11 0.08 -2.06
C ASP A 17 -26.10 -0.75 -1.22
N SER A 18 -26.83 -1.68 -1.86
CA SER A 18 -27.78 -2.59 -1.25
C SER A 18 -27.13 -3.75 -0.49
N TYR A 19 -25.86 -4.07 -0.77
CA TYR A 19 -25.13 -5.16 -0.13
C TYR A 19 -24.15 -4.59 0.88
N GLY A 20 -24.55 -4.52 2.15
CA GLY A 20 -23.76 -3.91 3.23
C GLY A 20 -22.40 -4.56 3.51
N GLN A 21 -22.10 -5.71 2.89
CA GLN A 21 -20.91 -6.51 3.14
C GLN A 21 -19.85 -6.25 2.07
N LYS A 22 -18.66 -5.87 2.52
CA LYS A 22 -17.47 -5.68 1.69
C LYS A 22 -16.41 -6.71 2.04
N PHE A 23 -15.52 -6.96 1.09
CA PHE A 23 -14.46 -7.94 1.25
C PHE A 23 -13.10 -7.34 0.89
N ALA A 24 -12.08 -7.68 1.67
CA ALA A 24 -10.68 -7.34 1.41
C ALA A 24 -9.79 -8.57 1.63
N PHE A 25 -8.75 -8.70 0.81
CA PHE A 25 -7.72 -9.70 1.03
C PHE A 25 -6.61 -9.17 1.94
N LEU A 26 -6.18 -10.00 2.88
CA LEU A 26 -4.90 -9.84 3.55
C LEU A 26 -3.94 -10.89 2.99
N CYS A 27 -2.87 -10.39 2.37
CA CYS A 27 -1.89 -11.19 1.64
C CYS A 27 -0.53 -11.16 2.35
N GLU A 28 0.17 -12.29 2.31
CA GLU A 28 1.61 -12.28 2.47
C GLU A 28 2.24 -11.83 1.16
N VAL A 29 3.16 -10.86 1.23
CA VAL A 29 3.85 -10.33 0.05
C VAL A 29 5.36 -10.34 0.30
N SER A 30 6.09 -11.09 -0.55
CA SER A 30 7.55 -11.14 -0.54
C SER A 30 8.11 -9.93 -1.28
N LEU A 31 8.34 -8.85 -0.55
CA LEU A 31 8.82 -7.58 -1.13
C LEU A 31 10.29 -7.63 -1.57
N GLY A 32 11.12 -8.48 -0.96
CA GLY A 32 12.55 -8.54 -1.24
C GLY A 32 13.24 -7.18 -1.07
N ALA A 33 14.25 -6.91 -1.92
CA ALA A 33 14.84 -5.59 -2.04
C ALA A 33 13.87 -4.62 -2.75
N VAL A 34 13.46 -3.58 -2.03
CA VAL A 34 12.47 -2.60 -2.49
C VAL A 34 13.16 -1.42 -3.19
N GLN A 35 12.59 -0.95 -4.31
CA GLN A 35 12.96 0.30 -4.97
C GLN A 35 11.97 1.41 -4.56
N ASP A 36 12.48 2.45 -3.92
CA ASP A 36 11.68 3.65 -3.65
C ASP A 36 11.51 4.47 -4.93
N VAL A 37 10.27 4.87 -5.20
CA VAL A 37 9.92 5.62 -6.41
C VAL A 37 9.09 6.85 -6.05
N ARG A 38 9.41 7.99 -6.63
CA ARG A 38 8.55 9.18 -6.56
C ARG A 38 7.58 9.13 -7.74
N THR A 39 6.29 9.28 -7.46
CA THR A 39 5.24 9.21 -8.48
C THR A 39 5.41 10.26 -9.59
N ARG A 40 5.93 11.45 -9.25
CA ARG A 40 6.30 12.50 -10.22
C ARG A 40 7.30 11.99 -11.27
N ASP A 41 8.26 11.17 -10.87
CA ASP A 41 9.35 10.74 -11.76
C ASP A 41 8.89 9.69 -12.77
N LEU A 42 7.64 9.22 -12.64
CA LEU A 42 7.03 8.21 -13.52
C LEU A 42 6.29 8.80 -14.73
N SER A 43 6.11 10.12 -14.82
CA SER A 43 5.26 10.72 -15.87
C SER A 43 5.86 10.66 -17.28
N ASP A 44 7.20 10.65 -17.39
CA ASP A 44 7.87 10.97 -18.65
C ASP A 44 8.57 9.77 -19.31
N LYS A 45 8.67 8.62 -18.62
CA LYS A 45 9.38 7.43 -19.10
C LYS A 45 8.71 6.13 -18.62
N PRO A 46 8.79 5.04 -19.41
CA PRO A 46 8.37 3.73 -18.93
C PRO A 46 9.17 3.36 -17.69
N PHE A 47 8.47 2.94 -16.64
CA PHE A 47 9.10 2.50 -15.40
C PHE A 47 9.96 1.25 -15.65
N VAL A 48 11.19 1.27 -15.16
CA VAL A 48 12.11 0.13 -15.19
C VAL A 48 12.50 -0.21 -13.75
N LEU A 49 12.24 -1.45 -13.35
CA LEU A 49 12.72 -1.99 -12.09
C LEU A 49 14.23 -2.25 -12.21
N ASN A 50 15.02 -1.72 -11.28
CA ASN A 50 16.46 -1.99 -11.25
C ASN A 50 16.70 -3.50 -11.09
N ALA A 51 17.74 -4.03 -11.72
CA ALA A 51 17.99 -5.47 -11.79
C ALA A 51 18.18 -6.15 -10.43
N ASP A 52 18.58 -5.40 -9.39
CA ASP A 52 18.76 -5.86 -8.00
C ASP A 52 17.50 -5.72 -7.13
N ARG A 53 16.39 -5.25 -7.70
CA ARG A 53 15.14 -4.94 -6.99
C ARG A 53 14.05 -5.94 -7.35
N HIS A 54 13.14 -6.15 -6.41
CA HIS A 54 12.10 -7.18 -6.48
C HIS A 54 10.69 -6.57 -6.38
N SER A 55 10.58 -5.36 -5.85
CA SER A 55 9.33 -4.64 -5.68
C SER A 55 9.58 -3.13 -5.68
N VAL A 56 8.49 -2.38 -5.82
CA VAL A 56 8.48 -0.93 -5.72
C VAL A 56 7.69 -0.51 -4.50
N LYS A 57 8.14 0.57 -3.86
CA LYS A 57 7.37 1.30 -2.87
C LYS A 57 7.26 2.75 -3.30
N THR A 58 6.08 3.34 -3.16
CA THR A 58 5.94 4.79 -3.31
C THR A 58 6.65 5.50 -2.15
N SER A 59 7.58 6.37 -2.52
CA SER A 59 8.34 7.21 -1.59
C SER A 59 7.65 8.58 -1.42
N HIS A 60 8.06 9.34 -0.41
CA HIS A 60 7.54 10.69 -0.14
C HIS A 60 6.02 10.68 0.04
N THR A 61 5.55 9.80 0.92
CA THR A 61 4.14 9.72 1.28
C THR A 61 3.91 10.46 2.59
N GLN A 62 2.77 11.13 2.73
CA GLN A 62 2.53 11.95 3.92
C GLN A 62 2.48 11.13 5.21
N HIS A 63 1.97 9.89 5.13
CA HIS A 63 1.81 9.01 6.28
C HIS A 63 2.28 7.58 6.01
N ILE A 64 2.85 6.98 7.05
CA ILE A 64 3.20 5.55 7.11
C ILE A 64 2.61 4.93 8.39
N PRO A 65 2.40 3.60 8.45
CA PRO A 65 2.15 2.93 9.71
C PRO A 65 3.28 3.22 10.69
N ASP A 66 2.96 3.46 11.96
CA ASP A 66 3.97 3.63 13.01
C ASP A 66 4.93 2.42 13.04
N PRO A 67 6.23 2.62 12.75
CA PRO A 67 7.20 1.53 12.79
C PRO A 67 7.32 0.87 14.16
N GLN A 68 7.07 1.61 15.25
CA GLN A 68 7.12 1.08 16.62
C GLN A 68 5.93 0.18 16.95
N SER A 69 4.84 0.31 16.19
CA SER A 69 3.64 -0.51 16.32
C SER A 69 3.65 -1.77 15.44
N CYS A 70 4.72 -2.00 14.67
CA CYS A 70 4.84 -3.21 13.87
C CYS A 70 4.99 -4.45 14.75
N VAL A 71 4.28 -5.53 14.40
CA VAL A 71 4.42 -6.82 15.08
C VAL A 71 4.95 -7.88 14.14
N TYR A 72 5.71 -8.82 14.70
CA TYR A 72 6.17 -10.00 13.99
C TYR A 72 5.27 -11.18 14.32
N TRP A 73 4.57 -11.71 13.32
CA TRP A 73 3.60 -12.78 13.50
C TRP A 73 3.78 -13.88 12.46
N LYS A 74 3.94 -15.12 12.93
CA LYS A 74 4.14 -16.32 12.10
C LYS A 74 5.23 -16.18 11.04
N GLY A 75 6.30 -15.45 11.32
CA GLY A 75 7.39 -15.25 10.36
C GLY A 75 7.26 -14.01 9.48
N ARG A 76 6.24 -13.17 9.67
CA ARG A 76 5.97 -11.99 8.83
C ARG A 76 5.84 -10.72 9.66
N THR A 77 6.22 -9.60 9.05
CA THR A 77 5.95 -8.28 9.60
C THR A 77 4.52 -7.88 9.28
N VAL A 78 3.73 -7.54 10.31
CA VAL A 78 2.40 -6.96 10.18
C VAL A 78 2.49 -5.49 10.60
N PRO A 79 2.38 -4.54 9.66
CA PRO A 79 2.43 -3.12 9.97
C PRO A 79 1.12 -2.69 10.63
N MET A 80 1.10 -2.64 11.95
CA MET A 80 -0.02 -2.14 12.73
C MET A 80 0.22 -0.69 13.16
N GLY A 81 -0.77 -0.12 13.85
CA GLY A 81 -0.68 1.21 14.45
C GLY A 81 -1.38 2.29 13.64
N ALA A 82 -1.54 3.43 14.29
CA ALA A 82 -2.07 4.63 13.68
C ALA A 82 -1.08 5.18 12.63
N PRO A 83 -1.57 5.86 11.58
CA PRO A 83 -0.70 6.54 10.64
C PRO A 83 0.09 7.65 11.36
N VAL A 84 1.41 7.68 11.14
CA VAL A 84 2.30 8.74 11.59
C VAL A 84 2.80 9.54 10.41
N ARG A 85 2.97 10.85 10.60
CA ARG A 85 3.46 11.75 9.55
C ARG A 85 4.92 11.45 9.24
N GLN A 86 5.25 11.30 7.95
CA GLN A 86 6.63 11.14 7.52
C GLN A 86 7.32 12.50 7.54
N GLN A 87 8.43 12.62 8.31
CA GLN A 87 9.15 13.88 8.54
C GLN A 87 9.82 14.48 7.28
N GLN A 88 9.79 13.77 6.16
CA GLN A 88 10.59 14.03 4.96
C GLN A 88 9.81 14.69 3.82
N SER A 89 8.61 15.22 4.10
CA SER A 89 7.86 16.02 3.14
C SER A 89 8.41 17.44 3.13
N ASP A 90 9.18 17.79 2.09
CA ASP A 90 9.55 19.18 1.84
C ASP A 90 8.25 19.99 1.72
N ALA A 91 8.13 21.09 2.47
CA ALA A 91 6.89 21.86 2.56
C ALA A 91 6.37 22.36 1.19
N SER A 92 7.25 22.44 0.19
CA SER A 92 6.93 22.80 -1.19
C SER A 92 6.32 21.67 -2.03
N ASP A 93 6.39 20.41 -1.60
CA ASP A 93 5.96 19.24 -2.41
C ASP A 93 4.70 18.52 -1.87
N VAL A 94 4.16 18.93 -0.72
CA VAL A 94 3.00 18.30 -0.05
C VAL A 94 1.79 18.11 -0.97
N TYR A 95 1.55 19.03 -1.92
CA TYR A 95 0.41 18.96 -2.85
C TYR A 95 0.49 17.81 -3.86
N ASN A 96 1.69 17.26 -4.13
CA ASN A 96 1.91 16.20 -5.12
C ASN A 96 2.24 14.84 -4.48
N GLU A 97 2.29 14.77 -3.16
CA GLU A 97 2.60 13.56 -2.42
C GLU A 97 1.37 12.67 -2.23
N LEU A 98 1.57 11.35 -2.29
CA LEU A 98 0.53 10.41 -1.93
C LEU A 98 0.29 10.46 -0.42
N ASN A 99 -0.98 10.40 0.00
CA ASN A 99 -1.33 10.38 1.41
C ASN A 99 -0.72 9.19 2.17
N TYR A 100 -0.59 8.04 1.51
CA TYR A 100 -0.07 6.80 2.10
C TYR A 100 0.75 6.01 1.08
N ASN A 101 1.70 5.22 1.59
CA ASN A 101 2.49 4.30 0.80
C ASN A 101 1.66 3.24 0.04
N GLU A 102 2.22 2.77 -1.06
CA GLU A 102 1.81 1.62 -1.87
C GLU A 102 3.01 0.73 -2.13
N TYR A 103 2.77 -0.57 -2.27
CA TYR A 103 3.77 -1.54 -2.66
C TYR A 103 3.29 -2.28 -3.90
N ILE A 104 4.21 -2.49 -4.86
CA ILE A 104 3.93 -3.14 -6.13
C ILE A 104 4.95 -4.27 -6.32
N VAL A 105 4.46 -5.47 -6.59
CA VAL A 105 5.26 -6.64 -6.99
C VAL A 105 4.92 -6.99 -8.44
N PHE A 106 5.90 -7.50 -9.18
CA PHE A 106 5.75 -7.78 -10.62
C PHE A 106 5.62 -9.27 -10.93
N ASN A 107 5.95 -10.14 -9.97
CA ASN A 107 5.77 -11.59 -10.09
C ASN A 107 4.66 -12.05 -9.13
N SER A 108 3.65 -12.73 -9.66
CA SER A 108 2.53 -13.25 -8.87
C SER A 108 2.95 -14.25 -7.79
N GLN A 109 4.08 -14.94 -7.97
CA GLN A 109 4.65 -15.85 -6.96
C GLN A 109 5.12 -15.12 -5.70
N GLN A 110 5.28 -13.80 -5.72
CA GLN A 110 5.59 -13.00 -4.54
C GLN A 110 4.36 -12.77 -3.63
N THR A 111 3.15 -13.11 -4.09
CA THR A 111 1.92 -12.86 -3.34
C THR A 111 1.26 -14.18 -2.96
N CYS A 112 0.86 -14.29 -1.69
CA CYS A 112 0.08 -15.42 -1.18
C CYS A 112 -1.15 -14.92 -0.42
N LEU A 113 -2.34 -15.25 -0.92
CA LEU A 113 -3.59 -14.94 -0.24
C LEU A 113 -3.70 -15.74 1.06
N ARG A 114 -3.96 -15.08 2.19
CA ARG A 114 -4.07 -15.74 3.50
C ARG A 114 -5.43 -15.62 4.14
N TYR A 115 -6.01 -14.42 4.06
CA TYR A 115 -7.29 -14.14 4.68
C TYR A 115 -8.18 -13.37 3.71
N LEU A 116 -9.45 -13.75 3.69
CA LEU A 116 -10.53 -12.94 3.15
C LEU A 116 -11.24 -12.33 4.36
N ILE A 117 -11.21 -11.00 4.45
CA ILE A 117 -11.82 -10.24 5.52
C ILE A 117 -13.14 -9.72 5.00
N GLN A 118 -14.23 -10.12 5.66
CA GLN A 118 -15.54 -9.48 5.50
C GLN A 118 -15.63 -8.31 6.49
N PHE A 119 -16.11 -7.17 6.01
CA PHE A 119 -16.31 -5.98 6.84
C PHE A 119 -17.49 -5.16 6.32
N ASP A 120 -18.04 -4.32 7.19
CA ASP A 120 -19.08 -3.35 6.87
C ASP A 120 -18.48 -1.92 6.98
N ASP A 121 -19.21 -0.90 6.53
CA ASP A 121 -18.75 0.51 6.64
C ASP A 121 -18.76 1.06 8.07
#